data_AF-W1YCH2-F1
#
_entry.id   AF-W1YCH2-F1
#
_cell.length_a   1.000
_cell.length_b   1.000
_cell.length_c   1.000
_cell.angle_alpha   90.00
_cell.angle_beta   90.00
_cell.angle_gamma   90.00
#
_symmetry.space_group_name_H-M   'P 1'
#
loop_
_entity.id
_entity.type
_entity.pdbx_description
1 polymer ?
#
loop_
_entity_poly.entity_id
_entity_poly.type
_entity_poly.pdbx_seq_one_letter_code
_entity_poly.pdbx_strand_id
1 'polypeptide(L)' 'NIAHGCNSIVATKLGLKLGDIVVTEAGFGADLGAEKFLDIKCRYGDIFPDTIVIVATLRALKMHGG' A
#
# COMPACT_ATOMS: atom_id res chain seq x y z
N ASN A 1 -1.98 1.14 -16.40
CA ASN A 1 -0.88 0.99 -15.41
C ASN A 1 -0.24 -0.39 -15.60
N ILE A 2 1.10 -0.52 -15.48
CA ILE A 2 1.86 -1.72 -15.95
C ILE A 2 2.70 -2.44 -14.87
N ALA A 3 2.70 -1.95 -13.63
CA ALA A 3 3.47 -2.50 -12.52
C ALA A 3 2.65 -2.49 -11.21
N HIS A 4 3.24 -3.00 -10.12
CA HIS A 4 2.62 -3.15 -8.81
C HIS A 4 2.66 -1.89 -7.93
N GLY A 5 3.42 -0.86 -8.31
CA GLY A 5 3.30 0.49 -7.73
C GLY A 5 3.65 0.61 -6.24
N CYS A 6 4.63 -0.17 -5.76
CA CYS A 6 5.10 -0.15 -4.37
C CYS A 6 6.62 0.14 -4.29
N ASN A 7 7.11 0.58 -3.14
CA ASN A 7 8.56 0.63 -2.88
C ASN A 7 9.18 -0.78 -2.79
N SER A 8 10.51 -0.86 -2.76
CA SER A 8 11.23 -2.14 -2.76
C SER A 8 10.90 -3.03 -1.55
N ILE A 9 10.89 -4.34 -1.79
CA ILE A 9 10.70 -5.34 -0.73
C ILE A 9 11.88 -5.33 0.25
N VAL A 10 13.09 -5.08 -0.26
CA VAL A 10 14.28 -4.94 0.58
C VAL A 10 14.10 -3.84 1.62
N ALA A 11 13.62 -2.66 1.21
CA ALA A 11 13.38 -1.56 2.15
C ALA A 11 12.27 -1.89 3.17
N THR A 12 11.21 -2.55 2.71
CA THR A 12 10.08 -2.93 3.60
C THR A 12 10.53 -3.95 4.65
N LYS A 13 11.28 -4.99 4.24
CA LYS A 13 11.83 -6.00 5.17
C LYS A 13 12.87 -5.42 6.12
N LEU A 14 13.73 -4.52 5.64
CA LEU A 14 14.69 -3.83 6.48
C LEU A 14 13.98 -3.04 7.58
N GLY A 15 12.93 -2.29 7.22
CA GLY A 15 12.08 -1.60 8.19
C GLY A 15 11.51 -2.55 9.23
N LEU A 16 10.94 -3.69 8.80
CA LEU A 16 10.30 -4.66 9.70
C LEU A 16 11.28 -5.32 10.67
N LYS A 17 12.58 -5.31 10.37
CA LYS A 17 13.62 -5.83 11.27
C LYS A 17 14.18 -4.80 12.24
N LEU A 18 14.05 -3.51 11.93
CA LEU A 18 14.71 -2.44 12.68
C LEU A 18 13.74 -1.52 13.43
N GLY A 19 12.49 -1.42 12.99
CA GLY A 19 11.48 -0.57 13.58
C GLY A 19 10.33 -1.37 14.20
N ASP A 20 9.72 -0.80 15.24
CA ASP A 20 8.53 -1.38 15.88
C ASP A 20 7.30 -1.29 14.97
N ILE A 21 7.24 -0.26 14.12
CA ILE A 21 6.15 0.01 13.17
C ILE A 21 6.76 0.47 11.85
N VAL A 22 6.31 -0.12 10.74
CA VAL A 22 6.68 0.29 9.39
C VAL A 22 5.44 0.77 8.64
N VAL A 23 5.48 2.02 8.21
CA VAL A 23 4.46 2.58 7.31
C VAL A 23 5.00 2.55 5.88
N THR A 24 4.21 2.02 4.96
CA THR A 24 4.48 1.99 3.53
C THR A 24 3.20 2.30 2.76
N GLU A 25 3.31 2.60 1.47
CA GLU A 25 2.18 2.99 0.62
C GLU A 25 2.22 2.25 -0.73
N ALA A 26 1.06 2.23 -1.40
CA ALA A 26 0.92 1.77 -2.77
C ALA A 26 0.24 2.88 -3.59
N GLY A 27 0.68 3.06 -4.84
CA GLY A 27 0.17 4.14 -5.69
C GLY A 27 -1.25 3.88 -6.22
N PHE A 28 -1.96 4.95 -6.59
CA PHE A 28 -3.39 4.96 -6.96
C PHE A 28 -4.32 4.61 -5.77
N GLY A 29 -5.60 4.36 -6.06
CA GLY A 29 -6.58 3.95 -5.05
C GLY A 29 -6.41 2.50 -4.61
N ALA A 30 -7.22 2.09 -3.64
CA ALA A 30 -7.18 0.73 -3.09
C ALA A 30 -7.55 -0.35 -4.13
N ASP A 31 -8.33 0.03 -5.15
CA ASP A 31 -8.72 -0.77 -6.30
C ASP A 31 -7.55 -1.19 -7.21
N LEU A 32 -6.43 -0.48 -7.13
CA LEU A 32 -5.25 -0.74 -7.98
C LEU A 32 -3.96 -0.91 -7.17
N GLY A 33 -3.68 0.00 -6.25
CA GLY A 33 -2.45 -0.02 -5.45
C GLY A 33 -2.52 -1.08 -4.36
N ALA A 34 -3.58 -1.04 -3.55
CA ALA A 34 -3.72 -1.96 -2.42
C ALA A 34 -3.93 -3.40 -2.89
N GLU A 35 -4.76 -3.64 -3.91
CA GLU A 35 -4.91 -4.96 -4.55
C GLU A 35 -3.54 -5.52 -4.96
N LYS A 36 -2.72 -4.77 -5.71
CA LYS A 36 -1.38 -5.24 -6.11
C LYS A 36 -0.41 -5.40 -4.95
N PHE A 37 -0.50 -4.57 -3.91
CA PHE A 37 0.32 -4.72 -2.71
C PHE A 37 0.00 -6.05 -2.01
N LEU A 38 -1.29 -6.34 -1.80
CA LEU A 38 -1.77 -7.53 -1.11
C LEU A 38 -1.59 -8.79 -1.95
N ASP A 39 -1.92 -8.73 -3.23
CA ASP A 39 -1.90 -9.90 -4.10
C ASP A 39 -0.55 -10.12 -4.79
N ILE A 40 0.37 -9.16 -4.88
CA ILE A 40 1.68 -9.39 -5.51
C ILE A 40 2.81 -9.24 -4.49
N LYS A 41 2.94 -8.05 -3.89
CA LYS A 41 4.08 -7.74 -3.02
C LYS A 41 4.07 -8.54 -1.72
N CYS A 42 2.91 -8.74 -1.09
CA CYS A 42 2.79 -9.52 0.14
C CYS A 42 3.12 -11.00 -0.10
N ARG A 43 2.50 -11.60 -1.14
CA ARG A 43 2.77 -13.00 -1.52
C ARG A 43 4.23 -13.24 -1.90
N TYR A 44 4.83 -12.40 -2.74
CA TYR A 44 6.24 -12.55 -3.13
C TYR A 44 7.21 -12.20 -2.00
N GLY A 45 6.83 -11.22 -1.17
CA GLY A 45 7.66 -10.71 -0.09
C GLY A 45 7.57 -11.53 1.20
N ASP A 46 6.62 -12.45 1.34
CA ASP A 46 6.33 -13.12 2.61
C ASP A 46 6.16 -12.10 3.76
N ILE A 47 5.37 -11.07 3.48
CA ILE A 47 5.00 -10.00 4.43
C ILE A 47 3.50 -9.80 4.35
N PHE A 48 2.86 -9.41 5.45
CA PHE A 48 1.45 -9.07 5.46
C PHE A 48 1.23 -7.85 6.38
N PRO A 49 0.42 -6.86 5.97
CA PRO A 49 0.19 -5.67 6.80
C PRO A 49 -0.74 -6.00 7.97
N ASP A 50 -0.38 -5.55 9.17
CA ASP A 50 -1.23 -5.68 10.37
C ASP A 50 -2.40 -4.68 10.37
N THR A 51 -2.28 -3.57 9.63
CA THR A 51 -3.30 -2.51 9.54
C THR A 51 -3.21 -1.78 8.20
N ILE A 52 -4.36 -1.32 7.70
CA ILE A 52 -4.46 -0.56 6.44
C ILE A 52 -5.13 0.79 6.74
N VAL A 53 -4.59 1.87 6.17
CA VAL A 53 -5.16 3.22 6.26
C VAL A 53 -5.60 3.66 4.86
N ILE A 54 -6.91 3.97 4.70
CA ILE A 54 -7.47 4.49 3.46
C ILE A 54 -7.59 6.02 3.58
N VAL A 55 -6.81 6.74 2.79
CA VAL A 55 -6.84 8.21 2.78
C VAL A 55 -8.02 8.70 1.95
N ALA A 56 -8.83 9.60 2.52
CA ALA A 56 -9.91 10.29 1.83
C ALA A 56 -9.92 11.77 2.18
N THR A 57 -10.38 12.62 1.26
CA THR A 57 -10.57 14.06 1.51
C THR A 57 -12.00 14.48 1.21
N LEU A 58 -12.50 15.49 1.92
CA LEU A 58 -13.84 16.03 1.69
C LEU A 58 -14.04 16.49 0.24
N ARG A 59 -13.01 17.06 -0.40
CA ARG A 59 -13.08 17.51 -1.79
C ARG A 59 -13.18 16.33 -2.76
N ALA A 60 -12.38 15.27 -2.55
CA ALA A 60 -12.45 14.06 -3.38
C ALA A 60 -13.84 13.40 -3.27
N LEU A 61 -14.38 13.26 -2.06
CA LEU A 61 -15.71 12.69 -1.85
C LEU A 61 -16.81 13.50 -2.54
N LYS A 62 -16.77 14.83 -2.45
CA LYS A 62 -17.70 15.71 -3.19
C LYS A 62 -17.58 15.54 -4.70
N MET A 63 -16.35 15.51 -5.22
CA MET A 63 -16.10 15.32 -6.66
C MET A 63 -16.62 13.97 -7.18
N HIS A 64 -16.59 12.92 -6.36
CA HIS A 64 -17.17 11.62 -6.71
C HIS A 64 -18.69 11.55 -6.53
N GLY A 65 -19.30 12.52 -5.84
CA GLY A 65 -20.75 12.59 -5.61
C GLY A 65 -21.55 13.29 -6.72
N GLY A 66 -20.88 13.92 -7.68
CA GLY A 66 -21.51 14.80 -8.69
C GLY A 66 -21.60 16.23 -8.22
#